data_AF-A0A2G9P5H1-F1
#
_entry.id   AF-A0A2G9P5H1-F1
#
_cell.length_a   1.000
_cell.length_b   1.000
_cell.length_c   1.000
_cell.angle_alpha   90.00
_cell.angle_beta   90.00
_cell.angle_gamma   90.00
#
_symmetry.space_group_name_H-M   'P 1'
#
loop_
_entity.id
_entity.type
_entity.pdbx_description
1 polymer ?
#
loop_
_entity_poly.entity_id
_entity_poly.type
_entity_poly.pdbx_seq_one_letter_code
_entity_poly.pdbx_strand_id
1 'polypeptide(L)'
;MVEMKRNNTDTVADDAIKGALRSLITSRYYLDAKYIDTIEVDNNFIYIDLKQNSSAKQANDVDIADVGYYMEKDIKGDPIISPDVPFQLLVNGKNFGVKEPIIYYIDEKPHEISMKHLTPGVIAVIVVVVVAIIAGIVVLVLTRRKRGRYEKAENSSVTCQIIRAYCQCFVRFSDLSEFVTEVAFRHRHLSTPHTRPQ
;
A
#
# COMPACT_ATOMS: atom_id res chain seq x y z
N MET A 1 12.42 -3.77 -12.08
CA MET A 1 13.17 -2.78 -12.86
C MET A 1 14.40 -2.35 -12.07
N VAL A 2 15.55 -2.25 -12.74
CA VAL A 2 16.76 -1.67 -12.16
C VAL A 2 17.12 -0.43 -12.96
N GLU A 3 17.28 0.69 -12.27
CA GLU A 3 17.78 1.94 -12.82
C GLU A 3 19.23 2.12 -12.38
N MET A 4 20.10 2.55 -13.28
CA MET A 4 21.46 2.94 -12.93
C MET A 4 21.91 4.12 -13.77
N LYS A 5 22.80 4.92 -13.22
CA LYS A 5 23.33 6.12 -13.87
C LYS A 5 24.66 5.85 -14.50
N ARG A 6 24.85 6.37 -15.70
CA ARG A 6 26.13 6.38 -16.40
C ARG A 6 27.17 7.19 -15.63
N ASN A 7 28.35 6.60 -15.42
CA ASN A 7 29.51 7.29 -14.90
C ASN A 7 30.40 7.72 -16.08
N ASN A 8 30.28 9.00 -16.47
CA ASN A 8 31.09 9.72 -17.46
C ASN A 8 30.76 9.67 -18.97
N THR A 9 31.22 10.76 -19.58
CA THR A 9 31.06 11.41 -20.90
C THR A 9 31.54 10.64 -22.13
N ASP A 10 31.55 9.31 -22.10
CA ASP A 10 32.00 8.56 -23.28
C ASP A 10 30.91 8.54 -24.37
N THR A 11 31.26 8.63 -25.64
CA THR A 11 30.33 8.36 -26.74
C THR A 11 30.40 6.87 -27.05
N VAL A 12 29.58 6.07 -26.35
CA VAL A 12 29.46 4.63 -26.58
C VAL A 12 28.07 4.38 -27.14
N ALA A 13 27.97 3.54 -28.17
CA ALA A 13 26.69 3.18 -28.77
C ALA A 13 25.82 2.40 -27.77
N ASP A 14 24.55 2.78 -27.68
CA ASP A 14 23.61 2.19 -26.73
C ASP A 14 23.48 0.68 -26.91
N ASP A 15 23.49 0.18 -28.15
CA ASP A 15 23.40 -1.24 -28.44
C ASP A 15 24.60 -2.04 -27.89
N ALA A 16 25.80 -1.43 -27.87
CA ALA A 16 26.98 -2.05 -27.28
C ALA A 16 26.85 -2.16 -25.76
N ILE A 17 26.27 -1.16 -25.11
CA ILE A 17 25.98 -1.17 -23.68
C ILE A 17 24.95 -2.26 -23.37
N LYS A 18 23.84 -2.30 -24.12
CA LYS A 18 22.77 -3.30 -23.95
C LYS A 18 23.31 -4.72 -24.08
N GLY A 19 24.12 -4.98 -25.10
CA GLY A 19 24.75 -6.28 -25.32
C GLY A 19 25.69 -6.68 -24.18
N ALA A 20 26.59 -5.78 -23.78
CA ALA A 20 27.53 -6.02 -22.69
C ALA A 20 26.82 -6.30 -21.36
N LEU A 21 25.77 -5.54 -21.06
CA LEU A 21 24.98 -5.69 -19.84
C LEU A 21 24.24 -7.03 -19.82
N ARG A 22 23.65 -7.45 -20.95
CA ARG A 22 23.00 -8.75 -21.09
C ARG A 22 23.99 -9.90 -20.88
N SER A 23 25.19 -9.80 -21.46
CA SER A 23 26.26 -10.78 -21.26
C SER A 23 26.78 -10.79 -19.81
N LEU A 24 26.90 -9.63 -19.18
CA LEU A 24 27.34 -9.53 -17.79
C LEU A 24 26.33 -10.17 -16.84
N ILE A 25 25.05 -9.88 -17.01
CA ILE A 25 24.00 -10.41 -16.12
C ILE A 25 23.92 -11.95 -16.22
N THR A 26 23.96 -12.46 -17.45
CA THR A 26 23.90 -13.91 -17.71
C THR A 26 25.13 -14.66 -17.19
N SER A 27 26.33 -14.07 -17.31
CA SER A 27 27.58 -14.73 -16.90
C SER A 27 27.89 -14.58 -15.41
N ARG A 28 27.72 -13.39 -14.84
CA ARG A 28 28.10 -13.09 -13.44
C ARG A 28 27.02 -13.50 -12.44
N TYR A 29 25.74 -13.33 -12.80
CA TYR A 29 24.61 -13.63 -11.91
C TYR A 29 23.87 -14.91 -12.30
N TYR A 30 24.32 -15.61 -13.35
CA TYR A 30 23.72 -16.86 -13.83
C TYR A 30 22.23 -16.73 -14.17
N LEU A 31 21.75 -15.51 -14.41
CA LEU A 31 20.36 -15.28 -14.77
C LEU A 31 20.14 -15.62 -16.24
N ASP A 32 19.17 -16.48 -16.52
CA ASP A 32 18.80 -16.83 -17.89
C ASP A 32 18.36 -15.58 -18.66
N ALA A 33 18.87 -15.42 -19.89
CA ALA A 33 18.56 -14.30 -20.77
C ALA A 33 17.06 -14.16 -21.07
N LYS A 34 16.25 -15.23 -20.90
CA LYS A 34 14.79 -15.18 -21.04
C LYS A 34 14.09 -14.28 -20.00
N TYR A 35 14.73 -14.03 -18.86
CA TYR A 35 14.20 -13.17 -17.80
C TYR A 35 14.62 -11.70 -17.95
N ILE A 36 15.43 -11.37 -18.95
CA ILE A 36 15.82 -10.00 -19.30
C ILE A 36 14.88 -9.53 -20.42
N ASP A 37 13.86 -8.76 -20.04
CA ASP A 37 12.80 -8.28 -20.93
C ASP A 37 13.36 -7.18 -21.85
N THR A 38 13.74 -6.05 -21.26
CA THR A 38 14.28 -4.90 -22.00
C THR A 38 15.50 -4.30 -21.28
N ILE A 39 16.38 -3.69 -22.08
CA ILE A 39 17.44 -2.82 -21.59
C ILE A 39 17.35 -1.53 -22.41
N GLU A 40 17.01 -0.45 -21.73
CA GLU A 40 16.85 0.87 -22.33
C GLU A 40 17.96 1.79 -21.84
N VAL A 41 18.47 2.62 -22.75
CA VAL A 41 19.46 3.63 -22.44
C VAL A 41 18.82 4.95 -22.82
N ASP A 42 18.59 5.81 -21.83
CA ASP A 42 18.03 7.14 -22.04
C ASP A 42 18.97 8.16 -21.39
N ASN A 43 19.63 8.96 -22.23
CA ASN A 43 20.59 9.98 -21.84
C ASN A 43 21.69 9.44 -20.92
N ASN A 44 21.54 9.67 -19.61
CA ASN A 44 22.49 9.32 -18.57
C ASN A 44 22.01 8.16 -17.70
N PHE A 45 20.83 7.60 -17.99
CA PHE A 45 20.21 6.51 -17.25
C PHE A 45 20.13 5.25 -18.11
N ILE A 46 20.27 4.12 -17.44
CA ILE A 46 20.12 2.79 -18.01
C ILE A 46 19.05 2.09 -17.19
N TYR A 47 18.01 1.61 -17.88
CA TYR A 47 16.89 0.89 -17.31
C TYR A 47 16.96 -0.58 -17.74
N ILE A 48 16.81 -1.47 -16.78
CA ILE A 48 16.82 -2.92 -17.00
C ILE A 48 15.52 -3.48 -16.45
N ASP A 49 14.69 -4.04 -17.33
CA ASP A 49 13.51 -4.76 -16.91
C ASP A 49 13.81 -6.25 -16.85
N LEU A 50 13.72 -6.76 -15.61
CA LEU A 50 13.78 -8.17 -15.30
C LEU A 50 12.36 -8.65 -15.02
N LYS A 51 11.92 -9.66 -15.76
CA LYS A 51 10.57 -10.21 -15.65
C LYS A 51 10.63 -11.72 -15.48
N GLN A 52 10.11 -12.19 -14.37
CA GLN A 52 10.03 -13.61 -14.06
C GLN A 52 8.59 -13.95 -13.66
N ASN A 53 7.87 -14.60 -14.58
CA ASN A 53 6.55 -15.12 -14.27
C ASN A 53 6.70 -16.33 -13.35
N SER A 54 5.97 -16.36 -12.24
CA SER A 54 5.92 -17.47 -11.29
C SER A 54 5.66 -18.83 -11.94
N SER A 55 4.86 -18.87 -13.01
CA SER A 55 4.54 -20.10 -13.76
C SER A 55 5.68 -20.58 -14.66
N ALA A 56 6.61 -19.70 -15.01
CA ALA A 56 7.73 -19.96 -15.90
C ALA A 56 9.07 -20.12 -15.16
N LYS A 57 9.05 -20.03 -13.82
CA LYS A 57 10.24 -20.21 -12.97
C LYS A 57 10.44 -21.71 -12.67
N GLN A 58 11.60 -22.24 -13.02
CA GLN A 58 11.98 -23.59 -12.60
C GLN A 58 12.62 -23.55 -11.20
N ALA A 59 12.60 -24.69 -10.49
CA ALA A 59 13.13 -24.77 -9.13
C ALA A 59 14.61 -24.37 -8.98
N ASN A 60 15.40 -24.50 -10.06
CA ASN A 60 16.82 -24.17 -10.09
C ASN A 60 17.11 -22.82 -10.75
N ASP A 61 16.08 -22.09 -11.21
CA ASP A 61 16.27 -20.81 -11.86
C ASP A 61 16.54 -19.73 -10.80
N VAL A 62 17.53 -18.88 -11.09
CA VAL A 62 17.91 -17.76 -10.22
C VAL A 62 16.75 -16.77 -10.10
N ASP A 63 16.52 -16.26 -8.89
CA ASP A 63 15.48 -15.26 -8.64
C ASP A 63 15.93 -13.87 -9.11
N ILE A 64 15.04 -13.16 -9.82
CA ILE A 64 15.34 -11.81 -10.29
C ILE A 64 15.53 -10.81 -9.14
N ALA A 65 14.93 -11.07 -7.98
CA ALA A 65 15.10 -10.22 -6.79
C ALA A 65 16.52 -10.33 -6.23
N ASP A 66 17.07 -11.55 -6.20
CA ASP A 66 18.44 -11.81 -5.76
C ASP A 66 19.45 -11.17 -6.72
N VAL A 67 19.22 -11.30 -8.03
CA VAL A 67 20.08 -10.66 -9.05
C VAL A 67 20.11 -9.15 -8.89
N GLY A 68 18.94 -8.52 -8.70
CA GLY A 68 18.86 -7.08 -8.44
C GLY A 68 19.68 -6.70 -7.22
N TYR A 69 19.51 -7.43 -6.11
CA TYR A 69 20.22 -7.19 -4.86
C TYR A 69 21.75 -7.35 -5.00
N TYR A 70 22.22 -8.44 -5.61
CA TYR A 70 23.64 -8.66 -5.82
C TYR A 70 24.27 -7.65 -6.79
N MET A 71 23.53 -7.26 -7.83
CA MET A 71 23.98 -6.24 -8.76
C MET A 71 24.10 -4.87 -8.11
N GLU A 72 23.14 -4.48 -7.25
CA GLU A 72 23.23 -3.25 -6.47
C GLU A 72 24.49 -3.25 -5.58
N LYS A 73 24.75 -4.37 -4.92
CA LYS A 73 25.92 -4.56 -4.04
C LYS A 73 27.24 -4.47 -4.80
N ASP A 74 27.32 -5.15 -5.94
CA ASP A 74 28.47 -5.10 -6.85
C ASP A 74 28.77 -3.67 -7.32
N ILE A 75 27.76 -2.92 -7.77
CA ILE A 75 27.93 -1.55 -8.27
C ILE A 75 28.33 -0.58 -7.13
N LYS A 76 27.85 -0.83 -5.91
CA LYS A 76 28.25 -0.07 -4.70
C LYS A 76 29.64 -0.42 -4.19
N GLY A 77 30.32 -1.40 -4.79
CA GLY A 77 31.67 -1.81 -4.41
C GLY A 77 31.72 -2.79 -3.24
N ASP A 78 30.62 -3.48 -2.94
CA ASP A 78 30.51 -4.51 -1.88
C ASP A 78 30.08 -5.86 -2.49
N PRO A 79 30.89 -6.46 -3.39
CA PRO A 79 30.51 -7.67 -4.11
C PRO A 79 30.38 -8.89 -3.18
N ILE A 80 29.23 -9.56 -3.22
CA ILE A 80 28.94 -10.72 -2.34
C ILE A 80 29.28 -12.05 -3.05
N ILE A 81 28.96 -12.18 -4.34
CA ILE A 81 29.14 -13.44 -5.09
C ILE A 81 30.63 -13.69 -5.41
N SER A 82 31.37 -12.62 -5.70
CA SER A 82 32.77 -12.69 -6.09
C SER A 82 33.54 -11.57 -5.41
N PRO A 83 33.85 -11.71 -4.10
CA PRO A 83 34.47 -10.65 -3.31
C PRO A 83 35.83 -10.21 -3.87
N ASP A 84 36.55 -11.13 -4.51
CA ASP A 84 37.87 -10.87 -5.11
C ASP A 84 37.79 -10.27 -6.52
N VAL A 85 36.59 -10.25 -7.14
CA VAL A 85 36.41 -9.80 -8.52
C VAL A 85 35.55 -8.52 -8.54
N PRO A 86 36.16 -7.34 -8.75
CA PRO A 86 35.42 -6.09 -8.78
C PRO A 86 34.42 -6.08 -9.94
N PHE A 87 33.33 -5.34 -9.76
CA PHE A 87 32.36 -5.12 -10.82
C PHE A 87 32.99 -4.34 -11.98
N GLN A 88 32.93 -4.91 -13.19
CA GLN A 88 33.41 -4.27 -14.41
C GLN A 88 32.44 -4.55 -15.55
N LEU A 89 31.88 -3.50 -16.15
CA LEU A 89 31.04 -3.61 -17.33
C LEU A 89 31.89 -3.35 -18.56
N LEU A 90 32.36 -4.41 -19.21
CA LEU A 90 33.24 -4.29 -20.37
C LEU A 90 32.43 -4.02 -21.64
N VAL A 91 32.49 -2.79 -22.15
CA VAL A 91 31.91 -2.42 -23.45
C VAL A 91 33.05 -2.19 -24.43
N ASN A 92 33.08 -2.97 -25.52
CA ASN A 92 34.18 -2.95 -26.49
C ASN A 92 35.58 -3.13 -25.84
N GLY A 93 35.67 -3.93 -24.77
CA GLY A 93 36.90 -4.19 -24.04
C GLY A 93 37.35 -3.09 -23.07
N LYS A 94 36.58 -2.00 -22.94
CA LYS A 94 36.83 -0.95 -21.95
C LYS A 94 35.81 -1.02 -20.82
N ASN A 95 36.26 -0.77 -19.59
CA ASN A 95 35.36 -0.73 -18.45
C ASN A 95 34.48 0.53 -18.51
N PHE A 96 33.18 0.33 -18.64
CA PHE A 96 32.15 1.34 -18.61
C PHE A 96 31.66 1.52 -17.19
N GLY A 97 31.82 2.72 -16.64
CA GLY A 97 31.38 3.01 -15.29
C GLY A 97 29.87 3.21 -15.19
N VAL A 98 29.24 2.57 -14.21
CA VAL A 98 27.87 2.85 -13.77
C VAL A 98 27.87 3.16 -12.27
N LYS A 99 26.88 3.92 -11.81
CA LYS A 99 26.73 4.37 -10.42
C LYS A 99 25.27 4.50 -10.03
N GLU A 100 25.03 4.68 -8.73
CA GLU A 100 23.72 5.00 -8.17
C GLU A 100 22.61 4.00 -8.62
N PRO A 101 22.77 2.68 -8.39
CA PRO A 101 21.73 1.71 -8.75
C PRO A 101 20.50 1.86 -7.85
N ILE A 102 19.32 1.84 -8.44
CA ILE A 102 18.01 1.84 -7.75
C ILE A 102 17.21 0.63 -8.24
N ILE A 103 16.66 -0.15 -7.30
CA ILE A 103 15.83 -1.32 -7.61
C ILE A 103 14.37 -0.99 -7.32
N TYR A 104 13.53 -1.13 -8.35
CA TYR A 104 12.08 -1.04 -8.25
C TYR A 104 11.47 -2.44 -8.39
N TYR A 105 10.92 -2.94 -7.29
CA TYR A 105 10.16 -4.18 -7.26
C TYR A 105 8.70 -3.90 -7.62
N ILE A 106 8.21 -4.55 -8.67
CA ILE A 106 6.81 -4.49 -9.08
C ILE A 106 6.20 -5.86 -8.78
N ASP A 107 5.29 -5.90 -7.80
CA ASP A 107 4.54 -7.11 -7.50
C ASP A 107 3.38 -7.26 -8.51
N GLU A 108 3.13 -8.48 -8.98
CA GLU A 108 2.00 -8.80 -9.85
C GLU A 108 0.67 -8.75 -9.08
N LYS A 109 0.71 -8.93 -7.76
CA LYS A 109 -0.47 -8.81 -6.90
C LYS A 109 -0.58 -7.37 -6.38
N PRO A 110 -1.63 -6.62 -6.76
CA PRO A 110 -1.94 -5.38 -6.07
C PRO A 110 -2.10 -5.71 -4.58
N HIS A 111 -1.53 -4.88 -3.70
CA HIS A 111 -1.74 -5.08 -2.29
C HIS A 111 -3.25 -5.11 -2.01
N GLU A 112 -3.70 -6.02 -1.17
CA GLU A 112 -5.04 -5.90 -0.63
C GLU A 112 -4.94 -4.88 0.51
N ILE A 113 -5.27 -3.60 0.27
CA ILE A 113 -5.58 -2.69 1.39
C ILE A 113 -6.80 -3.27 2.06
N SER A 114 -6.53 -4.06 3.09
CA SER A 114 -7.53 -4.72 3.89
C SER A 114 -8.27 -3.66 4.72
N MET A 115 -9.41 -3.20 4.20
CA MET A 115 -10.41 -2.41 4.94
C MET A 115 -11.16 -3.25 6.00
N LYS A 116 -10.55 -4.31 6.55
CA LYS A 116 -11.19 -5.29 7.44
C LYS A 116 -11.81 -4.70 8.72
N HIS A 117 -11.43 -3.47 9.10
CA HIS A 117 -11.86 -2.85 10.35
C HIS A 117 -12.87 -1.70 10.20
N LEU A 118 -13.20 -1.27 8.98
CA LEU A 118 -14.24 -0.26 8.73
C LEU A 118 -15.57 -0.92 8.37
N THR A 119 -15.96 -1.94 9.13
CA THR A 119 -17.27 -2.57 8.92
C THR A 119 -18.38 -1.57 9.30
N PRO A 120 -19.52 -1.56 8.59
CA PRO A 120 -20.63 -0.66 8.88
C PRO A 120 -21.09 -0.69 10.35
N GLY A 121 -20.96 -1.84 11.02
CA GLY A 121 -21.28 -2.00 12.43
C GLY A 121 -20.36 -1.20 13.36
N VAL A 122 -19.05 -1.20 13.10
CA VAL A 122 -18.07 -0.46 13.94
C VAL A 122 -18.30 1.05 13.82
N ILE A 123 -18.56 1.53 12.60
CA ILE A 123 -18.86 2.95 12.35
C ILE A 123 -20.15 3.36 13.08
N ALA A 124 -21.20 2.53 13.04
CA ALA A 124 -22.47 2.81 13.72
C ALA A 124 -22.29 2.95 15.24
N VAL A 125 -21.52 2.07 15.88
CA VAL A 125 -21.28 2.13 17.33
C VAL A 125 -20.53 3.41 17.72
N ILE A 126 -19.50 3.78 16.96
CA ILE A 126 -18.70 4.99 17.23
C ILE A 126 -19.58 6.25 17.19
N VAL A 127 -20.46 6.38 16.18
CA VAL A 127 -21.36 7.54 16.05
C VAL A 127 -22.29 7.66 17.26
N VAL A 128 -22.85 6.55 17.74
CA VAL A 128 -23.76 6.55 18.90
C VAL A 128 -23.05 7.02 20.17
N VAL A 129 -21.82 6.56 20.41
CA VAL A 129 -21.02 6.96 21.58
C VAL A 129 -20.73 8.46 21.56
N VAL A 130 -20.34 9.00 20.41
CA VAL A 130 -20.06 10.44 20.25
C VAL A 130 -21.31 11.29 20.52
N VAL A 131 -22.48 10.88 19.98
CA VAL A 131 -23.75 11.58 20.21
C VAL A 131 -24.12 11.56 21.69
N ALA A 132 -23.94 10.44 22.38
CA ALA A 132 -24.22 10.32 23.81
C ALA A 132 -23.32 11.25 24.66
N ILE A 133 -22.03 11.35 24.33
CA ILE A 133 -21.09 12.25 25.02
C ILE A 133 -21.50 13.71 24.83
N ILE A 134 -21.80 14.12 23.60
CA ILE A 134 -22.21 15.51 23.29
C ILE A 134 -23.48 15.87 24.07
N ALA A 135 -24.49 15.00 24.04
CA ALA A 135 -25.72 15.24 24.78
C ALA A 135 -25.50 15.31 26.30
N GLY A 136 -24.66 14.41 26.86
CA GLY A 136 -24.28 14.44 28.26
C GLY A 136 -23.63 15.77 28.67
N ILE A 137 -22.71 16.28 27.85
CA ILE A 137 -22.06 17.59 28.07
C ILE A 137 -23.10 18.72 28.01
N VAL A 138 -24.01 18.72 27.03
CA VAL A 138 -25.05 19.75 26.90
C VAL A 138 -25.94 19.79 28.14
N VAL A 139 -26.40 18.63 28.63
CA VAL A 139 -27.23 18.54 29.84
C VAL A 139 -26.45 19.01 31.07
N LEU A 140 -25.18 18.61 31.21
CA LEU A 140 -24.33 19.02 32.33
C LEU A 140 -24.12 20.53 32.36
N VAL A 141 -23.89 21.16 31.21
CA VAL A 141 -23.70 22.62 31.10
C VAL A 141 -25.00 23.35 31.46
N LEU A 142 -26.15 22.90 30.95
CA LEU A 142 -27.44 23.52 31.24
C LEU A 142 -27.84 23.39 32.72
N THR A 143 -27.62 22.23 33.33
CA THR A 143 -27.92 22.02 34.76
C THR A 143 -27.00 22.84 35.68
N ARG A 144 -25.70 22.95 35.36
CA ARG A 144 -24.76 23.82 36.08
C ARG A 144 -25.11 25.30 35.92
N ARG A 145 -25.51 25.75 34.72
CA ARG A 145 -25.93 27.13 34.47
C ARG A 145 -27.20 27.50 35.25
N LYS A 146 -28.14 26.56 35.41
CA LYS A 146 -29.37 26.80 36.18
C LYS A 146 -29.18 26.77 37.70
N ARG A 147 -28.20 26.02 38.24
CA ARG A 147 -27.88 26.02 39.69
C ARG A 147 -27.33 27.35 40.22
N GLY A 148 -26.82 28.24 39.35
CA GLY A 148 -26.35 29.58 39.74
C GLY A 148 -27.47 30.64 39.91
N ARG A 149 -28.72 30.32 39.55
CA ARG A 149 -29.88 31.22 39.67
C ARG A 149 -31.01 30.46 40.36
N TYR A 150 -30.92 30.36 41.69
CA TYR A 150 -32.07 29.97 42.51
C TYR A 150 -33.07 31.13 42.52
N GLU A 151 -33.90 31.19 41.48
CA GLU A 151 -35.19 31.87 41.56
C GLU A 151 -36.27 30.79 41.67
N LYS A 152 -36.98 30.80 42.80
CA LYS A 152 -38.05 29.87 43.13
C LYS A 152 -39.23 30.09 42.16
N ALA A 153 -39.23 29.41 41.03
CA ALA A 153 -40.44 29.03 40.31
C ALA A 153 -40.10 28.01 39.20
N GLU A 154 -40.86 26.92 39.14
CA GLU A 154 -41.21 26.17 37.91
C GLU A 154 -40.11 25.50 37.04
N ASN A 155 -38.87 25.28 37.49
CA ASN A 155 -37.85 24.65 36.62
C ASN A 155 -37.81 23.10 36.62
N SER A 156 -38.64 22.44 37.42
CA SER A 156 -38.74 20.97 37.49
C SER A 156 -39.50 20.36 36.31
N SER A 157 -40.37 21.13 35.64
CA SER A 157 -41.18 20.63 34.51
C SER A 157 -40.35 20.50 33.22
N VAL A 158 -39.56 21.53 32.87
CA VAL A 158 -38.80 21.57 31.61
C VAL A 158 -37.64 20.59 31.59
N THR A 159 -36.92 20.45 32.72
CA THR A 159 -35.78 19.50 32.81
C THR A 159 -36.28 18.05 32.76
N CYS A 160 -37.42 17.76 33.39
CA CYS A 160 -38.06 16.45 33.34
C CYS A 160 -38.69 16.16 31.97
N GLN A 161 -39.20 17.18 31.27
CA GLN A 161 -39.67 17.05 29.89
C GLN A 161 -38.53 16.80 28.90
N ILE A 162 -37.38 17.46 29.05
CA ILE A 162 -36.20 17.19 28.22
C ILE A 162 -35.67 15.78 28.50
N ILE A 163 -35.59 15.36 29.76
CA ILE A 163 -35.17 14.00 30.11
C ILE A 163 -36.18 12.96 29.60
N ARG A 164 -37.49 13.21 29.72
CA ARG A 164 -38.53 12.32 29.15
C ARG A 164 -38.47 12.28 27.63
N ALA A 165 -38.36 13.42 26.96
CA ALA A 165 -38.23 13.48 25.50
C ALA A 165 -36.94 12.79 25.05
N TYR A 166 -35.85 12.91 25.80
CA TYR A 166 -34.59 12.25 25.51
C TYR A 166 -34.66 10.74 25.75
N CYS A 167 -35.27 10.29 26.85
CA CYS A 167 -35.49 8.87 27.11
C CYS A 167 -36.42 8.25 26.05
N GLN A 168 -37.44 8.99 25.64
CA GLN A 168 -38.41 8.55 24.62
C GLN A 168 -37.81 8.59 23.20
N CYS A 169 -36.94 9.55 22.88
CA CYS A 169 -36.18 9.59 21.63
C CYS A 169 -35.03 8.58 21.62
N PHE A 170 -34.34 8.34 22.73
CA PHE A 170 -33.26 7.35 22.83
C PHE A 170 -33.80 5.92 22.74
N VAL A 171 -34.94 5.63 23.38
CA VAL A 171 -35.65 4.35 23.25
C VAL A 171 -36.16 4.19 21.81
N ARG A 172 -36.81 5.21 21.21
CA ARG A 172 -37.22 5.14 19.78
C ARG A 172 -36.05 5.05 18.81
N PHE A 173 -34.90 5.65 19.10
CA PHE A 173 -33.72 5.61 18.23
C PHE A 173 -32.98 4.29 18.38
N SER A 174 -33.01 3.67 19.56
CA SER A 174 -32.56 2.29 19.79
C SER A 174 -33.43 1.31 18.98
N ASP A 175 -34.76 1.47 19.01
CA ASP A 175 -35.69 0.69 18.17
C ASP A 175 -35.47 0.94 16.66
N LEU A 176 -35.14 2.18 16.28
CA LEU A 176 -34.82 2.53 14.88
C LEU A 176 -33.49 1.92 14.42
N SER A 177 -32.56 1.65 15.35
CA SER A 177 -31.28 1.01 15.04
C SER A 177 -31.43 -0.50 14.75
N GLU A 178 -32.37 -1.19 15.40
CA GLU A 178 -32.77 -2.55 15.00
C GLU A 178 -33.40 -2.55 13.60
N PHE A 179 -34.25 -1.55 13.30
CA PHE A 179 -34.89 -1.44 11.98
C PHE A 179 -33.89 -1.12 10.85
N VAL A 180 -32.89 -0.25 11.10
CA VAL A 180 -31.83 0.06 10.12
C VAL A 180 -30.89 -1.14 9.92
N THR A 181 -30.61 -1.91 10.97
CA THR A 181 -29.81 -3.16 10.87
C THR A 181 -30.56 -4.22 10.06
N GLU A 182 -31.88 -4.34 10.24
CA GLU A 182 -32.72 -5.30 9.52
C GLU A 182 -32.93 -4.93 8.03
N VAL A 183 -33.10 -3.64 7.72
CA VAL A 183 -33.19 -3.15 6.32
C VAL A 183 -31.84 -3.30 5.60
N ALA A 184 -30.72 -3.05 6.28
CA ALA A 184 -29.37 -3.25 5.72
C ALA A 184 -29.03 -4.74 5.50
N PHE A 185 -29.58 -5.64 6.32
CA PHE A 185 -29.44 -7.09 6.14
C PHE A 185 -30.26 -7.60 4.95
N ARG A 186 -31.50 -7.09 4.78
CA ARG A 186 -32.40 -7.50 3.68
C ARG A 186 -31.91 -7.05 2.29
N HIS A 187 -31.25 -5.90 2.19
CA HIS A 187 -30.67 -5.43 0.92
C HIS A 187 -29.47 -6.25 0.44
N ARG A 188 -28.78 -6.97 1.34
CA ARG A 188 -27.62 -7.81 0.98
C ARG A 188 -28.01 -9.15 0.33
N HIS A 189 -29.27 -9.59 0.48
CA HIS A 189 -29.77 -10.82 -0.13
C HIS A 189 -30.20 -10.68 -1.60
N LEU A 190 -30.31 -9.47 -2.15
CA LEU A 190 -30.66 -9.25 -3.56
C LEU A 190 -29.45 -9.03 -4.49
N SER A 191 -28.22 -9.07 -3.97
CA SER A 191 -27.01 -8.80 -4.75
C SER A 191 -26.05 -9.99 -4.74
N THR A 192 -26.51 -11.18 -5.17
CA THR A 192 -25.62 -12.27 -5.58
C THR A 192 -25.49 -12.26 -7.11
N PRO A 193 -24.33 -11.85 -7.67
CA PRO A 193 -24.08 -12.03 -9.09
C PRO A 193 -23.86 -13.52 -9.37
N HIS A 194 -24.62 -14.04 -10.33
CA HIS A 194 -24.53 -15.41 -10.79
C HIS A 194 -23.24 -15.61 -11.59
N THR A 195 -22.19 -16.12 -10.95
CA THR A 195 -21.01 -16.64 -11.64
C THR A 195 -21.34 -18.04 -12.17
N ARG A 196 -21.24 -18.19 -13.49
CA ARG A 196 -21.38 -19.45 -14.24
C ARG A 196 -19.97 -19.98 -14.49
N PRO A 197 -19.65 -21.26 -14.20
CA PRO A 197 -18.34 -21.81 -14.53
C PRO A 197 -18.27 -22.23 -16.01
N GLN A 198 -17.18 -21.85 -16.68
CA GLN A 198 -16.58 -22.58 -17.81
C GLN A 198 -15.15 -22.93 -17.40
#